data_AF-A0A3D6ENU9-F1
#
_entry.id   AF-A0A3D6ENU9-F1
#
_cell.length_a   1.000
_cell.length_b   1.000
_cell.length_c   1.000
_cell.angle_alpha   90.00
_cell.angle_beta   90.00
_cell.angle_gamma   90.00
#
_symmetry.space_group_name_H-M   'P 1'
#
loop_
_entity.id
_entity.type
_entity.pdbx_description
1 polymer ?
#
loop_
_entity_poly.entity_id
_entity_poly.type
_entity_poly.pdbx_seq_one_letter_code
_entity_poly.pdbx_strand_id
1 'polypeptide(L)'
;MMGGLTFMVNGKMCVGIIKDELMCRIDPELHTEAVERTGCRTMDFTGRPMRGYVMINEIGMKCKSDFEYWLNLALDFNKRAKASKKKSK
;
A
#
# COMPACT_ATOMS: atom_id res chain seq x y z
N MET A 1 -9.34 -9.23 8.76
CA MET A 1 -8.34 -8.23 9.18
C MET A 1 -7.02 -8.67 8.58
N MET A 2 -6.34 -7.81 7.83
CA MET A 2 -4.97 -8.10 7.38
C MET A 2 -4.11 -8.17 8.64
N GLY A 3 -3.48 -9.32 8.92
CA GLY A 3 -2.80 -9.63 10.18
C GLY A 3 -1.49 -8.86 10.36
N GLY A 4 -1.57 -7.53 10.45
CA GLY A 4 -0.44 -6.63 10.53
C GLY A 4 -0.81 -5.28 11.15
N LEU A 5 0.14 -4.35 11.11
CA LEU A 5 -0.04 -2.97 11.56
C LEU A 5 -0.55 -2.12 10.41
N THR A 6 -1.50 -1.22 10.65
CA THR A 6 -2.07 -0.37 9.61
C THR A 6 -2.13 1.06 10.10
N PHE A 7 -1.64 1.98 9.28
CA PHE A 7 -1.65 3.41 9.53
C PHE A 7 -2.76 4.08 8.72
N MET A 8 -3.59 4.81 9.45
CA MET A 8 -4.71 5.55 8.91
C MET A 8 -4.34 7.03 8.80
N VAL A 9 -4.63 7.65 7.66
CA VAL A 9 -4.46 9.09 7.45
C VAL A 9 -5.80 9.66 7.00
N ASN A 10 -6.34 10.64 7.74
CA ASN A 10 -7.67 11.21 7.48
C ASN A 10 -8.79 10.14 7.45
N GLY A 11 -8.74 9.18 8.39
CA GLY A 11 -9.73 8.10 8.50
C GLY A 11 -9.68 7.06 7.37
N LYS A 12 -8.63 7.07 6.55
CA LYS A 12 -8.43 6.17 5.40
C LYS A 12 -7.15 5.37 5.59
N MET A 13 -7.17 4.10 5.24
CA MET A 13 -5.95 3.31 5.23
C MET A 13 -5.01 3.86 4.14
N CYS A 14 -3.77 4.14 4.52
CA CYS A 14 -2.75 4.71 3.66
C CYS A 14 -1.58 3.73 3.48
N VAL A 15 -0.97 3.30 4.58
CA VAL A 15 0.12 2.31 4.58
C VAL A 15 -0.04 1.32 5.73
N GLY A 16 0.67 0.20 5.67
CA GLY A 16 0.68 -0.82 6.71
C GLY A 16 1.94 -1.67 6.64
N ILE A 17 2.11 -2.53 7.64
CA ILE A 17 3.18 -3.52 7.69
C ILE A 17 2.51 -4.87 7.88
N ILE A 18 2.80 -5.81 6.99
CA ILE A 18 2.34 -7.19 7.10
C ILE A 18 3.59 -8.06 7.10
N LYS A 19 3.83 -8.78 8.21
CA LYS A 19 5.13 -9.42 8.49
C LYS A 19 6.24 -8.37 8.42
N ASP A 20 7.17 -8.50 7.48
CA ASP A 20 8.31 -7.60 7.27
C ASP A 20 8.20 -6.82 5.94
N GLU A 21 7.02 -6.83 5.31
CA GLU A 21 6.75 -6.12 4.07
C GLU A 21 5.91 -4.86 4.32
N LEU A 22 6.26 -3.76 3.65
CA LEU A 22 5.47 -2.54 3.61
C LEU A 22 4.30 -2.72 2.65
N MET A 23 3.11 -2.47 3.14
CA MET A 23 1.89 -2.39 2.36
C MET A 23 1.61 -0.92 2.05
N CYS A 24 1.43 -0.58 0.77
CA CYS A 24 1.01 0.76 0.36
C CYS A 24 -0.31 0.72 -0.41
N ARG A 25 -1.21 1.63 -0.08
CA ARG A 25 -2.39 1.93 -0.88
C ARG A 25 -2.05 3.07 -1.84
N ILE A 26 -1.90 2.75 -3.11
CA ILE A 26 -1.48 3.68 -4.17
C ILE A 26 -2.60 3.92 -5.18
N ASP A 27 -2.36 4.82 -6.12
CA ASP A 27 -3.27 5.01 -7.24
C ASP A 27 -3.34 3.74 -8.12
N PRO A 28 -4.54 3.20 -8.39
CA PRO A 28 -4.72 2.08 -9.32
C PRO A 28 -4.15 2.33 -10.72
N GLU A 29 -4.05 3.57 -11.18
CA GLU A 29 -3.47 3.93 -12.48
C GLU A 29 -1.95 3.69 -12.50
N LEU A 30 -1.26 3.97 -11.38
CA LEU A 30 0.18 3.76 -11.22
C LEU A 30 0.54 2.33 -10.84
N HIS A 31 -0.46 1.46 -10.65
CA HIS A 31 -0.25 0.09 -10.14
C HIS A 31 0.67 -0.74 -11.02
N THR A 32 0.49 -0.69 -12.35
CA THR A 32 1.28 -1.50 -13.28
C THR A 32 2.76 -1.10 -13.22
N GLU A 33 3.04 0.20 -13.32
CA GLU A 33 4.41 0.74 -13.21
C GLU A 33 5.02 0.45 -11.83
N ALA A 34 4.25 0.60 -10.76
CA ALA A 34 4.73 0.34 -9.41
C ALA A 34 5.18 -1.12 -9.21
N VAL A 35 4.45 -2.09 -9.77
CA VAL A 35 4.78 -3.52 -9.63
C VAL A 35 6.00 -3.92 -10.47
N GLU A 36 6.38 -3.15 -11.48
CA GLU A 36 7.62 -3.36 -12.25
C GLU A 36 8.87 -2.96 -11.45
N ARG A 37 8.73 -2.17 -10.37
CA ARG A 37 9.86 -1.80 -9.51
C ARG A 37 10.34 -2.98 -8.68
N THR A 38 11.65 -3.03 -8.48
CA THR A 38 12.31 -4.10 -7.73
C THR A 38 11.75 -4.19 -6.30
N GLY A 39 11.42 -5.41 -5.88
CA GLY A 39 10.91 -5.69 -4.54
C GLY A 39 9.43 -5.35 -4.32
N CYS A 40 8.72 -4.89 -5.35
CA CYS A 40 7.29 -4.60 -5.31
C CYS A 40 6.46 -5.74 -5.91
N ARG A 41 5.32 -6.07 -5.30
CA ARG A 41 4.36 -7.04 -5.84
C ARG A 41 2.93 -6.61 -5.55
N THR A 42 1.99 -7.09 -6.38
CA THR A 42 0.56 -6.89 -6.12
C THR A 42 0.15 -7.65 -4.87
N MET A 43 -0.68 -7.03 -4.02
CA MET A 43 -1.25 -7.71 -2.87
C MET A 43 -2.31 -8.74 -3.30
N ASP A 44 -2.15 -9.99 -2.88
CA ASP A 44 -2.94 -11.15 -3.32
C ASP A 44 -3.59 -11.97 -2.18
N PHE A 45 -3.51 -11.52 -0.92
CA PHE A 45 -3.96 -12.25 0.28
C PHE A 45 -5.42 -12.71 0.29
N THR A 46 -6.30 -12.15 -0.55
CA THR A 46 -7.72 -12.50 -0.61
C THR A 46 -8.07 -13.47 -1.74
N GLY A 47 -7.09 -14.07 -2.41
CA GLY A 47 -7.29 -14.90 -3.61
C GLY A 47 -7.72 -14.11 -4.84
N ARG A 48 -7.72 -12.78 -4.75
CA ARG A 48 -7.98 -11.84 -5.84
C ARG A 48 -6.93 -10.73 -5.78
N PRO A 49 -6.16 -10.50 -6.84
CA PRO A 49 -5.22 -9.38 -6.90
C PRO A 49 -5.95 -8.06 -6.66
N MET A 50 -5.48 -7.29 -5.69
CA MET A 50 -6.09 -6.01 -5.34
C MET A 50 -5.33 -4.86 -6.04
N ARG A 51 -5.90 -4.35 -7.14
CA ARG A 51 -5.33 -3.18 -7.82
C ARG A 51 -5.38 -1.95 -6.89
N GLY A 52 -4.29 -1.19 -6.86
CA GLY A 52 -4.07 -0.07 -5.94
C GLY A 52 -3.52 -0.48 -4.56
N TYR A 53 -3.17 -1.75 -4.37
CA TYR A 53 -2.51 -2.24 -3.17
C TYR A 53 -1.26 -3.03 -3.53
N VAL A 54 -0.12 -2.55 -3.06
CA VAL A 54 1.19 -3.14 -3.32
C VAL A 54 1.87 -3.53 -2.01
N MET A 55 2.68 -4.57 -2.09
CA MET A 55 3.56 -5.07 -1.03
C MET A 55 5.00 -4.85 -1.48
N ILE A 56 5.82 -4.25 -0.62
CA ILE A 56 7.21 -3.96 -0.87
C ILE A 56 8.04 -4.70 0.18
N ASN A 57 8.99 -5.52 -0.28
CA ASN A 57 9.93 -6.22 0.58
C ASN A 57 11.15 -5.35 0.92
N GLU A 58 12.05 -5.87 1.75
CA GLU A 58 13.26 -5.17 2.19
C GLU A 58 14.12 -4.64 1.02
N ILE A 59 14.21 -5.37 -0.10
CA ILE A 59 15.00 -4.97 -1.26
C ILE A 59 14.43 -3.68 -1.88
N GLY A 60 13.10 -3.58 -1.98
CA GLY A 60 12.40 -2.41 -2.52
C GLY A 60 12.36 -1.20 -1.56
N MET A 61 12.90 -1.35 -0.35
CA MET A 61 12.99 -0.29 0.68
C MET A 61 14.41 -0.09 1.21
N LYS A 62 15.41 -0.66 0.53
CA LYS A 62 16.78 -0.73 1.03
C LYS A 62 17.38 0.64 1.32
N CYS A 63 17.01 1.66 0.54
CA CYS A 63 17.47 3.02 0.76
C CYS A 63 16.31 3.97 1.09
N LYS A 64 16.66 5.07 1.77
CA LYS A 64 15.68 6.05 2.27
C LYS A 64 14.82 6.64 1.14
N SER A 65 15.39 6.89 -0.04
CA SER A 65 14.65 7.43 -1.19
C SER A 65 13.62 6.45 -1.75
N ASP A 66 13.93 5.15 -1.76
CA ASP A 66 12.96 4.13 -2.19
C ASP A 66 11.80 4.05 -1.19
N PHE A 67 12.12 4.04 0.09
CA PHE A 67 11.12 4.07 1.15
C PHE A 67 10.22 5.32 1.07
N GLU A 68 10.82 6.50 0.91
CA GLU A 68 10.08 7.76 0.75
C GLU A 68 9.23 7.80 -0.52
N TYR A 69 9.69 7.21 -1.62
CA TYR A 69 8.90 7.09 -2.84
C TYR A 69 7.57 6.37 -2.59
N TRP A 70 7.61 5.22 -1.90
CA TRP A 70 6.40 4.45 -1.58
C TRP A 70 5.46 5.20 -0.64
N LEU A 71 6.00 5.88 0.37
CA LEU A 71 5.21 6.70 1.29
C LEU A 71 4.55 7.87 0.56
N ASN A 72 5.28 8.56 -0.31
CA ASN A 72 4.75 9.70 -1.07
C ASN A 72 3.64 9.28 -2.01
N LEU A 73 3.80 8.16 -2.73
CA LEU A 73 2.73 7.59 -3.57
C LEU A 73 1.45 7.34 -2.76
N ALA A 74 1.59 6.73 -1.57
CA ALA A 74 0.45 6.42 -0.72
C ALA A 74 -0.22 7.68 -0.16
N LEU A 75 0.58 8.67 0.28
CA LEU A 75 0.09 9.94 0.81
C LEU A 75 -0.60 10.79 -0.26
N ASP A 76 -0.05 10.84 -1.47
CA ASP A 76 -0.64 11.57 -2.59
C ASP A 76 -1.97 10.97 -3.02
N PHE A 77 -2.03 9.64 -3.16
CA PHE A 77 -3.30 8.98 -3.44
C PHE A 77 -4.29 9.17 -2.28
N ASN A 78 -3.84 9.15 -1.03
CA ASN A 78 -4.72 9.30 0.12
C ASN A 78 -5.52 10.61 0.09
N LYS A 79 -5.02 11.70 -0.51
CA LYS A 79 -5.78 12.96 -0.69
C LYS A 79 -7.13 12.73 -1.40
N ARG A 80 -7.15 11.85 -2.41
CA ARG A 80 -8.34 11.52 -3.23
C ARG A 80 -8.94 10.13 -2.95
N ALA A 81 -8.30 9.31 -2.13
CA ALA A 81 -8.79 7.98 -1.81
C ALA A 81 -10.15 8.03 -1.09
N LYS A 82 -11.03 7.08 -1.43
CA LYS A 82 -12.32 6.89 -0.73
C LYS A 82 -12.10 6.18 0.61
N ALA A 83 -12.79 6.64 1.64
CA ALA A 83 -12.87 5.95 2.91
C ALA A 83 -13.64 4.62 2.76
N SER A 84 -13.24 3.63 3.55
CA SER A 84 -13.98 2.37 3.60
C SER A 84 -15.35 2.61 4.23
N LYS A 85 -16.37 1.88 3.75
CA LYS A 85 -17.70 1.94 4.36
C LYS A 85 -17.58 1.46 5.81
N LYS A 86 -18.01 2.29 6.76
CA LYS A 86 -18.15 1.85 8.16
C LYS A 86 -19.17 0.72 8.19
N LYS A 87 -18.80 -0.44 8.73
CA LYS A 87 -19.79 -1.46 9.08
C LYS A 87 -20.63 -0.90 10.23
N SER A 88 -21.94 -0.75 10.02
CA SER A 88 -22.89 -0.62 11.11
C SER A 88 -22.68 -1.79 12.06
N LYS A 89 -22.62 -1.51 13.36
CA LYS A 89 -22.76 -2.55 14.38
C LYS A 89 -24.16 -3.17 14.29
#